data_AF-A0A3A4QJ49-F1
#
_entry.id   AF-A0A3A4QJ49-F1
#
_cell.length_a   1.000
_cell.length_b   1.000
_cell.length_c   1.000
_cell.angle_alpha   90.00
_cell.angle_beta   90.00
_cell.angle_gamma   90.00
#
_symmetry.space_group_name_H-M   'P 1'
#
loop_
_entity.id
_entity.type
_entity.pdbx_description
1 polymer ?
#
loop_
_entity_poly.entity_id
_entity_poly.type
_entity_poly.pdbx_seq_one_letter_code
_entity_poly.pdbx_strand_id
1 'polypeptide(L)'
;FFPIMGFVAIGFEHCIANMYFIPAGIFLKYWASMPAIAAVDAASLTWLNFFWKNLLPVTIGNIIGGAVFVGMSYWGAYLRPAKPRPDLS
;
A
#
# COMPACT_ATOMS: atom_id res chain seq x y z
N PHE A 1 -8.15 8.26 12.53
CA PHE A 1 -6.72 8.63 12.37
C PHE A 1 -5.78 7.49 12.81
N PHE A 2 -6.01 6.82 13.96
CA PHE A 2 -5.13 5.73 14.44
C PHE A 2 -4.79 4.63 13.44
N PRO A 3 -5.73 4.04 12.67
CA PRO A 3 -5.39 2.97 11.73
C PRO A 3 -4.45 3.45 10.61
N ILE A 4 -4.66 4.67 10.14
CA ILE A 4 -3.82 5.31 9.12
C ILE A 4 -2.42 5.58 9.68
N MET A 5 -2.32 6.09 10.92
CA MET A 5 -1.03 6.30 11.56
C MET A 5 -0.25 5.00 11.73
N GLY A 6 -0.92 3.93 12.18
CA GLY A 6 -0.29 2.61 12.31
C GLY A 6 0.24 2.09 10.97
N PHE A 7 -0.58 2.17 9.92
CA PHE A 7 -0.19 1.81 8.55
C PHE A 7 1.09 2.55 8.11
N VAL A 8 1.12 3.87 8.30
CA VAL A 8 2.28 4.70 7.91
C VAL A 8 3.50 4.44 8.81
N ALA A 9 3.31 4.32 10.13
CA ALA A 9 4.39 4.14 11.10
C ALA A 9 5.11 2.80 10.96
N ILE A 10 4.39 1.75 10.54
CA ILE A 10 4.99 0.43 10.26
C ILE A 10 5.67 0.41 8.88
N GLY A 11 5.50 1.47 8.08
CA GLY A 11 6.13 1.62 6.77
C GLY A 11 5.42 0.86 5.65
N PHE A 12 4.11 0.61 5.78
CA PHE A 12 3.36 0.02 4.68
C PHE A 12 3.17 1.01 3.54
N GLU A 13 3.14 0.48 2.31
CA GLU A 13 3.11 1.27 1.10
C GLU A 13 1.70 1.40 0.51
N HIS A 14 1.34 2.63 0.14
CA HIS A 14 0.07 2.96 -0.49
C HIS A 14 0.31 3.59 -1.85
N CYS A 15 -0.21 2.97 -2.92
CA CYS A 15 0.11 3.34 -4.30
C CYS A 15 -0.19 4.83 -4.58
N ILE A 16 -1.33 5.35 -4.12
CA ILE A 16 -1.70 6.77 -4.32
C ILE A 16 -0.81 7.72 -3.52
N ALA A 17 -0.34 7.32 -2.33
CA ALA A 17 0.57 8.17 -1.56
C ALA A 17 1.94 8.23 -2.28
N ASN A 18 2.39 7.10 -2.81
CA ASN A 18 3.64 7.01 -3.55
C ASN A 18 3.60 7.77 -4.88
N MET A 19 2.42 7.87 -5.52
CA MET A 19 2.18 8.76 -6.69
C MET A 19 2.37 10.25 -6.36
N TYR A 20 2.32 10.64 -5.10
CA TYR A 20 2.63 12.01 -4.68
C TYR A 20 4.08 12.14 -4.21
N PHE A 21 4.50 11.33 -3.23
CA PHE A 21 5.80 11.49 -2.57
C PHE A 21 6.99 11.26 -3.49
N ILE A 22 6.95 10.23 -4.35
CA ILE A 22 8.09 9.90 -5.20
C ILE A 22 8.26 10.94 -6.32
N PRO A 23 7.19 11.33 -7.05
CA PRO A 23 7.28 12.44 -8.01
C PRO A 23 7.74 13.76 -7.36
N ALA A 24 7.25 14.09 -6.17
CA ALA A 24 7.72 15.27 -5.44
C ALA A 24 9.24 15.21 -5.18
N GLY A 25 9.76 14.06 -4.76
CA GLY A 25 11.21 13.85 -4.59
C GLY A 25 12.00 14.00 -5.88
N ILE A 26 11.48 13.48 -7.00
CA ILE A 26 12.09 13.63 -8.33
C ILE A 26 12.12 15.12 -8.72
N PHE A 27 11.03 15.86 -8.53
CA PHE A 27 11.00 17.30 -8.83
C PHE A 27 11.97 18.10 -7.96
N LEU A 28 12.10 17.78 -6.67
CA LEU A 28 13.07 18.46 -5.80
C LEU A 28 14.52 18.20 -6.23
N LYS A 29 14.82 16.98 -6.68
CA LYS A 29 16.13 16.61 -7.21
C LYS A 29 16.48 17.36 -8.50
N TYR A 30 15.56 17.39 -9.48
CA TYR A 30 15.87 17.92 -10.82
C TYR A 30 15.54 19.40 -11.00
N TRP A 31 14.47 19.90 -10.37
CA TRP A 31 13.95 21.25 -10.61
C TRP A 31 14.41 22.26 -9.56
N ALA A 32 14.50 21.84 -8.29
CA ALA A 32 14.98 22.69 -7.20
C ALA A 32 16.49 22.56 -6.93
N SER A 33 17.19 21.66 -7.65
CA SER A 33 18.61 21.33 -7.46
C SER A 33 18.99 21.10 -5.99
N MET A 34 18.06 20.55 -5.20
CA MET A 34 18.31 20.32 -3.78
C MET A 34 19.38 19.23 -3.63
N PRO A 35 20.41 19.46 -2.79
CA PRO A 35 21.39 18.43 -2.52
C PRO A 35 20.70 17.22 -1.90
N ALA A 36 21.08 16.04 -2.38
CA ALA A 36 20.61 14.79 -1.80
C ALA A 36 20.97 14.75 -0.31
N ILE A 37 20.04 14.30 0.52
CA ILE A 37 20.33 14.01 1.92
C ILE A 37 21.31 12.84 1.93
N ALA A 38 22.39 12.91 2.72
CA ALA A 38 23.47 11.91 2.72
C ALA A 38 23.01 10.45 2.92
N ALA A 39 21.82 10.26 3.51
CA ALA A 39 21.20 8.95 3.73
C ALA A 39 20.37 8.43 2.55
N VAL A 40 20.22 9.19 1.46
CA VAL A 40 19.34 8.87 0.33
C VAL A 40 20.16 8.68 -0.94
N ASP A 41 20.08 7.49 -1.53
CA ASP A 41 20.59 7.26 -2.88
C ASP A 41 19.71 7.98 -3.91
N ALA A 42 20.05 9.23 -4.19
CA ALA A 42 19.36 10.03 -5.18
C ALA A 42 19.47 9.44 -6.59
N ALA A 43 20.43 8.56 -6.89
CA ALA A 43 20.52 7.89 -8.19
C ALA A 43 19.33 6.93 -8.41
N SER A 44 18.79 6.35 -7.34
CA SER A 44 17.62 5.47 -7.40
C SER A 44 16.30 6.21 -7.69
N LEU A 45 16.23 7.53 -7.43
CA LEU A 45 15.07 8.39 -7.73
C LEU A 45 14.99 8.69 -9.23
N THR A 46 14.39 7.77 -9.98
CA THR A 46 14.08 7.90 -11.40
C THR A 46 12.64 7.46 -11.68
N TRP A 47 12.05 7.98 -12.76
CA TRP A 47 10.70 7.61 -13.19
C TRP A 47 10.57 6.11 -13.49
N LEU A 48 11.61 5.50 -14.07
CA LEU A 48 11.62 4.07 -14.40
C LEU A 48 11.64 3.20 -13.12
N ASN A 49 12.48 3.54 -12.15
CA ASN A 49 12.51 2.84 -10.86
C ASN A 49 11.21 3.05 -10.08
N PHE A 50 10.64 4.26 -10.10
CA PHE A 50 9.35 4.54 -9.50
C PHE A 50 8.28 3.60 -10.05
N PHE A 51 8.16 3.49 -11.37
CA PHE A 51 7.14 2.64 -11.98
C PHE A 51 7.35 1.15 -11.68
N TRP A 52 8.56 0.63 -11.94
CA TRP A 52 8.84 -0.81 -11.88
C TRP A 52 9.05 -1.35 -10.48
N LYS A 53 9.78 -0.62 -9.62
CA LYS A 53 10.16 -1.10 -8.29
C LYS A 53 9.20 -0.68 -7.19
N ASN A 54 8.30 0.26 -7.48
CA ASN A 54 7.39 0.77 -6.47
C ASN A 54 5.92 0.72 -6.94
N LEU A 55 5.55 1.51 -7.94
CA LEU A 55 4.14 1.72 -8.29
C LEU A 55 3.43 0.42 -8.66
N LEU A 56 4.04 -0.40 -9.51
CA LEU A 56 3.46 -1.66 -9.97
C LEU A 56 3.30 -2.69 -8.84
N PRO A 57 4.36 -3.07 -8.09
CA PRO A 57 4.21 -4.05 -7.00
C PRO A 57 3.30 -3.55 -5.86
N VAL A 58 3.35 -2.26 -5.50
CA VAL A 58 2.50 -1.70 -4.44
C VAL A 58 1.05 -1.69 -4.84
N THR A 59 0.73 -1.34 -6.10
CA THR A 59 -0.65 -1.36 -6.60
C THR A 59 -1.22 -2.77 -6.57
N ILE A 60 -0.44 -3.76 -7.00
CA ILE A 60 -0.84 -5.18 -6.93
C ILE A 60 -1.08 -5.59 -5.47
N GLY A 61 -0.15 -5.26 -4.57
CA GLY A 61 -0.28 -5.56 -3.15
C GLY A 61 -1.52 -4.92 -2.51
N ASN A 62 -1.81 -3.66 -2.83
CA ASN A 62 -2.99 -2.95 -2.34
C ASN A 62 -4.30 -3.57 -2.87
N ILE A 63 -4.35 -3.96 -4.15
CA ILE A 63 -5.51 -4.66 -4.74
C ILE A 63 -5.73 -6.02 -4.06
N ILE A 64 -4.66 -6.83 -3.91
CA ILE A 64 -4.75 -8.13 -3.26
C ILE A 64 -5.20 -7.98 -1.80
N GLY A 65 -4.63 -7.02 -1.06
CA GLY A 65 -5.02 -6.74 0.32
C GLY A 65 -6.51 -6.37 0.44
N GLY A 66 -7.00 -5.53 -0.47
CA GLY A 66 -8.42 -5.17 -0.54
C GLY A 66 -9.31 -6.37 -0.89
N ALA A 67 -8.94 -7.16 -1.89
CA ALA A 67 -9.68 -8.34 -2.31
C ALA A 67 -9.77 -9.40 -1.21
N VAL A 68 -8.67 -9.65 -0.48
CA VAL A 68 -8.63 -10.57 0.65
C VAL A 68 -9.51 -10.08 1.79
N PHE A 69 -9.42 -8.80 2.14
CA PHE A 69 -10.26 -8.21 3.19
C PHE A 69 -11.75 -8.35 2.86
N VAL A 70 -12.16 -7.92 1.66
CA VAL A 70 -13.56 -8.02 1.21
C VAL A 70 -14.02 -9.47 1.12
N GLY A 71 -13.18 -10.36 0.57
CA GLY A 71 -13.50 -11.78 0.43
C GLY A 71 -13.70 -12.49 1.77
N MET A 72 -12.82 -12.25 2.75
CA MET A 72 -12.97 -12.80 4.10
C MET A 72 -14.20 -12.26 4.81
N SER A 73 -14.47 -10.96 4.69
CA SER A 73 -15.69 -10.35 5.25
C SER A 73 -16.96 -10.95 4.63
N TYR A 74 -16.99 -11.14 3.31
CA TYR A 74 -18.14 -11.72 2.62
C TYR A 74 -18.36 -13.19 3.02
N TRP A 75 -17.30 -14.00 3.07
CA TRP A 75 -17.39 -15.39 3.51
C TRP A 75 -17.90 -15.50 4.95
N GLY A 76 -17.36 -14.69 5.86
CA GLY A 76 -17.76 -14.68 7.27
C GLY A 76 -19.22 -14.27 7.48
N ALA A 77 -19.75 -13.38 6.63
CA ALA A 77 -21.13 -12.90 6.73
C ALA A 77 -22.17 -13.85 6.10
N TYR A 78 -21.87 -14.44 4.93
CA TYR A 78 -22.91 -15.12 4.12
C TYR A 78 -22.68 -16.62 3.91
N LEU A 79 -21.45 -17.10 3.97
CA LEU A 79 -21.10 -18.48 3.59
C LEU A 79 -20.64 -19.34 4.77
N ARG A 80 -20.62 -18.76 5.98
CA ARG A 80 -20.25 -19.49 7.20
C ARG A 80 -21.36 -20.48 7.57
N PRO A 81 -21.07 -21.80 7.64
CA PRO A 81 -22.08 -22.80 8.00
C PRO A 81 -22.66 -22.51 9.38
N ALA A 82 -23.99 -22.40 9.48
CA ALA A 82 -24.68 -22.32 10.76
C ALA A 82 -24.57 -23.68 11.47
N LYS A 83 -24.19 -23.68 12.75
CA LYS A 83 -24.17 -24.89 13.56
C LYS A 83 -25.61 -25.44 13.65
N PRO A 84 -25.86 -26.73 13.32
CA PRO A 84 -27.17 -27.33 13.50
C PRO A 84 -27.64 -27.16 14.94
N ARG A 85 -28.89 -26.74 15.10
CA ARG A 85 -29.48 -26.49 16.41
C ARG A 85 -29.70 -27.84 17.12
N PRO A 86 -29.26 -28.02 18.39
CA PRO A 86 -29.30 -29.34 19.06
C PRO A 86 -30.70 -29.87 19.39
N ASP A 87 -31.74 -29.08 19.16
CA ASP A 87 -33.13 -29.32 19.58
C ASP A 87 -34.02 -29.98 18.50
N LEU A 88 -33.46 -30.39 17.36
CA LEU A 88 -34.20 -30.97 16.24
C LEU A 88 -33.88 -32.45 15.94
N SER A 89 -33.49 -33.26 16.93
CA SER A 89 -33.29 -34.71 16.80
C SER A 89 -34.37 -35.53 17.50
#